data_AF-A0A7S3M554-F1
#
_entry.id   AF-A0A7S3M554-F1
#
_cell.length_a   1.000
_cell.length_b   1.000
_cell.length_c   1.000
_cell.angle_alpha   90.00
_cell.angle_beta   90.00
_cell.angle_gamma   90.00
#
_symmetry.space_group_name_H-M   'P 1'
#
loop_
_entity.id
_entity.type
_entity.pdbx_description
1 polymer ?
#
loop_
_entity_poly.entity_id
_entity_poly.type
_entity_poly.pdbx_seq_one_letter_code
_entity_poly.pdbx_strand_id
1 'polypeptide(L)'
;GCACSRAISVDGQYDINYSRIIGDFFFNQTTNRTQMYSDEDVQKFYRGPYAFAATDFKGYDCAQAWCPKGDNPKTSGVNEIQQLNCRADNGSFMLSFRENVTLPIDWNSTVAEFQHRLEQLFTIGKVEVSVWGILDRNRYDGNICNIEGNTTVNIEFLTEFGDLPLLRSDLSAIRNIDPYLATLQNGYIMNITEYQKGTKEDAECSGQGMCNAATGRCSCFQGFGSSNGTVNTPGDRGDCTYFNKLFTASKK
;
A
#
# COMPACT_ATOMS: atom_id res chain seq x y z
N GLY A 1 5.19 -27.81 -13.97
CA GLY A 1 3.90 -27.10 -14.14
C GLY A 1 4.19 -25.83 -14.89
N CYS A 2 3.38 -25.48 -15.88
CA CYS A 2 3.52 -24.19 -16.57
C CYS A 2 3.33 -23.09 -15.52
N ALA A 3 4.36 -22.28 -15.29
CA ALA A 3 4.18 -21.03 -14.58
C ALA A 3 3.29 -20.19 -15.50
N CYS A 4 2.05 -19.94 -15.08
CA CYS A 4 1.23 -18.98 -15.80
C CYS A 4 1.99 -17.68 -15.80
N SER A 5 2.46 -17.28 -16.98
CA SER A 5 3.15 -16.02 -17.17
C SER A 5 2.25 -14.96 -16.55
N ARG A 6 2.74 -14.28 -15.50
CA ARG A 6 2.11 -13.07 -14.99
C ARG A 6 1.78 -12.23 -16.24
N ALA A 7 0.55 -11.74 -16.37
CA ALA A 7 0.27 -10.79 -17.43
C ALA A 7 1.36 -9.70 -17.36
N ILE A 8 2.09 -9.53 -18.47
CA ILE A 8 2.97 -8.39 -18.67
C ILE A 8 2.07 -7.21 -18.36
N SER A 9 2.46 -6.33 -17.43
CA SER A 9 1.66 -5.12 -17.21
C SER A 9 1.53 -4.48 -18.58
N VAL A 10 0.31 -4.16 -18.98
CA VAL A 10 0.07 -3.15 -20.02
C VAL A 10 0.94 -1.95 -19.56
N ASP A 11 2.16 -1.66 -20.06
CA ASP A 11 2.80 -2.02 -21.32
C ASP A 11 4.32 -2.25 -21.21
N GLY A 12 4.90 -2.71 -20.09
CA GLY A 12 6.36 -2.53 -19.89
C GLY A 12 6.82 -1.06 -20.09
N GLN A 13 5.87 -0.12 -20.12
CA GLN A 13 6.05 1.30 -20.04
C GLN A 13 6.22 1.60 -18.57
N TYR A 14 7.46 1.45 -18.13
CA TYR A 14 7.96 2.28 -17.07
C TYR A 14 7.70 3.73 -17.47
N ASP A 15 6.74 4.40 -16.82
CA ASP A 15 6.88 5.85 -16.71
C ASP A 15 8.02 6.10 -15.72
N ILE A 16 9.23 6.13 -16.26
CA ILE A 16 10.45 6.54 -15.56
C ILE A 16 10.44 8.05 -15.20
N ASN A 17 9.34 8.77 -15.44
CA ASN A 17 9.16 10.19 -15.12
C ASN A 17 8.08 10.46 -14.07
N TYR A 18 7.99 9.62 -13.03
CA TYR A 18 7.20 9.92 -11.82
C TYR A 18 7.79 11.02 -10.91
N SER A 19 8.80 11.76 -11.38
CA SER A 19 9.22 13.03 -10.76
C SER A 19 8.16 14.14 -10.87
N ARG A 20 6.94 13.84 -11.37
CA ARG A 20 5.90 14.83 -11.66
C ARG A 20 4.56 14.67 -10.95
N ILE A 21 4.39 13.72 -10.04
CA ILE A 21 3.09 13.55 -9.36
C ILE A 21 3.27 13.44 -7.85
N ILE A 22 3.64 14.56 -7.24
CA ILE A 22 3.24 14.86 -5.86
C ILE A 22 2.24 16.00 -5.97
N GLY A 23 1.02 15.78 -5.45
CA GLY A 23 0.07 16.84 -5.18
C GLY A 23 0.56 17.69 -4.01
N ASP A 24 1.57 18.52 -4.26
CA ASP A 24 1.88 19.74 -3.52
C ASP A 24 2.43 20.74 -4.54
N PHE A 25 2.02 22.00 -4.41
CA PHE A 25 2.28 23.09 -5.35
C PHE A 25 3.75 23.14 -5.84
N PHE A 26 4.01 22.64 -7.04
CA PHE A 26 5.30 22.91 -7.69
C PHE A 26 5.31 24.36 -8.17
N PHE A 27 6.07 25.21 -7.47
CA PHE A 27 6.49 26.49 -8.00
C PHE A 27 7.55 26.25 -9.07
N ASN A 28 7.16 26.32 -10.33
CA ASN A 28 8.10 26.22 -11.43
C ASN A 28 8.92 27.52 -11.50
N GLN A 29 10.16 27.51 -10.99
CA GLN A 29 11.04 28.69 -10.93
C GLN A 29 11.37 29.27 -12.31
N THR A 30 11.24 28.48 -13.38
CA THR A 30 11.52 28.92 -14.75
C THR A 30 10.32 29.63 -15.38
N THR A 31 9.09 29.34 -14.92
CA THR A 31 7.85 29.91 -15.49
C THR A 31 7.00 30.73 -14.51
N ASN A 32 7.40 30.80 -13.23
CA ASN A 32 6.71 31.53 -12.15
C ASN A 32 5.21 31.19 -12.03
N ARG A 33 4.82 29.95 -12.35
CA ARG A 33 3.43 29.47 -12.23
C ARG A 33 3.35 28.22 -11.37
N THR A 34 2.27 28.15 -10.60
CA THR A 34 1.78 26.94 -9.95
C THR A 34 0.82 26.21 -10.90
N GLN A 35 1.08 24.93 -11.15
CA GLN A 35 0.20 24.07 -11.96
C GLN A 35 -0.40 22.98 -11.07
N MET A 36 -1.73 22.87 -11.10
CA MET A 36 -2.48 21.76 -10.48
C MET A 36 -2.64 20.65 -11.52
N TYR A 37 -2.39 19.40 -11.13
CA TYR A 37 -2.80 18.22 -11.89
C TYR A 37 -3.95 17.55 -11.14
N SER A 38 -5.02 17.22 -11.86
CA SER A 38 -6.23 16.58 -11.32
C SER A 38 -5.99 15.09 -11.04
N ASP A 39 -6.61 14.58 -9.98
CA ASP A 39 -6.64 13.17 -9.57
C ASP A 39 -7.10 12.18 -10.66
N GLU A 40 -7.62 12.66 -11.78
CA GLU A 40 -8.22 11.86 -12.86
C GLU A 40 -7.18 11.24 -13.83
N ASP A 41 -5.92 11.69 -13.84
CA ASP A 41 -4.93 11.28 -14.85
C ASP A 41 -3.96 10.17 -14.40
N VAL A 42 -4.17 9.57 -13.22
CA VAL A 42 -3.36 8.43 -12.75
C VAL A 42 -4.24 7.21 -12.51
N GLN A 43 -4.63 6.54 -13.60
CA GLN A 43 -5.10 5.16 -13.49
C GLN A 43 -3.90 4.27 -13.12
N LYS A 44 -3.63 4.16 -11.82
CA LYS A 44 -2.60 3.27 -11.26
C LYS A 44 -2.91 1.83 -11.66
N PHE A 45 -1.92 1.15 -12.26
CA PHE A 45 -1.91 -0.31 -12.37
C PHE A 45 -1.57 -0.95 -11.02
N TYR A 46 -2.53 -0.96 -10.09
CA TYR A 46 -2.43 -1.76 -8.89
C TYR A 46 -2.74 -3.23 -9.24
N ARG A 47 -1.81 -4.15 -8.92
CA ARG A 47 -1.91 -5.60 -9.21
C ARG A 47 -2.56 -6.40 -8.08
N GLY A 48 -2.96 -5.76 -6.98
CA GLY A 48 -3.85 -6.41 -6.03
C GLY A 48 -5.30 -6.44 -6.54
N PRO A 49 -6.24 -6.95 -5.74
CA PRO A 49 -7.43 -7.64 -6.19
C PRO A 49 -8.47 -6.75 -6.88
N TYR A 50 -8.20 -6.28 -8.10
CA TYR A 50 -9.09 -5.45 -8.90
C TYR A 50 -9.37 -6.16 -10.23
N ALA A 51 -10.66 -6.37 -10.54
CA ALA A 51 -11.14 -7.31 -11.57
C ALA A 51 -10.83 -6.97 -13.03
N PHE A 52 -10.33 -5.78 -13.37
CA PHE A 52 -10.54 -5.27 -14.73
C PHE A 52 -9.30 -5.01 -15.60
N ALA A 53 -8.06 -5.12 -15.09
CA ALA A 53 -6.89 -4.85 -15.94
C ALA A 53 -5.66 -5.76 -15.73
N ALA A 54 -5.54 -6.50 -14.62
CA ALA A 54 -4.38 -7.35 -14.35
C ALA A 54 -4.72 -8.49 -13.39
N THR A 55 -5.60 -9.41 -13.79
CA THR A 55 -5.77 -10.65 -13.03
C THR A 55 -4.72 -11.67 -13.45
N ASP A 56 -4.15 -12.36 -12.48
CA ASP A 56 -3.29 -13.50 -12.74
C ASP A 56 -4.12 -14.65 -13.35
N PHE A 57 -3.47 -15.50 -14.13
CA PHE A 57 -4.09 -16.69 -14.67
C PHE A 57 -3.69 -17.93 -13.87
N LYS A 58 -4.60 -18.90 -13.79
CA LYS A 58 -4.46 -20.20 -13.14
C LYS A 58 -4.88 -21.32 -14.09
N GLY A 59 -4.63 -22.54 -13.65
CA GLY A 59 -4.88 -23.76 -14.42
C GLY A 59 -3.63 -24.23 -15.18
N TYR A 60 -3.70 -25.45 -15.70
CA TYR A 60 -2.57 -26.06 -16.43
C TYR A 60 -2.23 -25.31 -17.72
N ASP A 61 -3.26 -24.80 -18.41
CA ASP A 61 -3.20 -24.06 -19.66
C ASP A 61 -3.32 -22.54 -19.49
N CYS A 62 -3.41 -22.06 -18.24
CA CYS A 62 -3.56 -20.65 -17.91
C CYS A 62 -4.80 -19.98 -18.54
N ALA A 63 -5.86 -20.76 -18.79
CA ALA A 63 -7.10 -20.27 -19.39
C ALA A 63 -8.09 -19.68 -18.36
N GLN A 64 -7.80 -19.79 -17.06
CA GLN A 64 -8.70 -19.33 -15.99
C GLN A 64 -8.11 -18.11 -15.30
N ALA A 65 -8.87 -17.03 -15.20
CA ALA A 65 -8.51 -15.85 -14.43
C ALA A 65 -8.78 -16.07 -12.92
N TRP A 66 -7.95 -15.46 -12.08
CA TRP A 66 -8.32 -15.23 -10.67
C TRP A 66 -9.38 -14.14 -10.57
N CYS A 67 -10.20 -14.18 -9.52
CA CYS A 67 -11.05 -13.05 -9.18
C CYS A 67 -10.41 -12.22 -8.06
N PRO A 68 -10.81 -10.93 -7.94
CA PRO A 68 -10.54 -10.14 -6.76
C PRO A 68 -10.82 -10.89 -5.48
N LYS A 69 -9.96 -10.63 -4.52
CA LYS A 69 -10.13 -11.03 -3.14
C LYS A 69 -10.43 -9.84 -2.26
N GLY A 70 -11.09 -10.09 -1.15
CA GLY A 70 -11.34 -9.08 -0.15
C GLY A 70 -11.84 -9.66 1.16
N ASP A 71 -12.10 -8.74 2.07
CA ASP A 71 -12.55 -9.00 3.43
C ASP A 71 -14.03 -9.39 3.39
N ASN A 72 -14.41 -10.43 4.13
CA ASN A 72 -15.80 -10.84 4.14
C ASN A 72 -16.58 -9.92 5.09
N PRO A 73 -17.54 -9.13 4.60
CA PRO A 73 -18.26 -8.15 5.43
C PRO A 73 -19.14 -8.76 6.53
N LYS A 74 -19.30 -10.10 6.55
CA LYS A 74 -20.06 -10.82 7.59
C LYS A 74 -19.20 -11.23 8.79
N THR A 75 -17.89 -11.17 8.66
CA THR A 75 -16.92 -11.51 9.70
C THR A 75 -16.29 -10.23 10.22
N SER A 76 -15.76 -10.30 11.45
CA SER A 76 -15.00 -9.20 12.03
C SER A 76 -13.52 -9.48 11.82
N GLY A 77 -12.78 -8.47 11.38
CA GLY A 77 -11.34 -8.54 11.22
C GLY A 77 -10.70 -7.17 11.42
N VAL A 78 -9.40 -7.18 11.69
CA VAL A 78 -8.58 -5.96 11.78
C VAL A 78 -7.53 -5.94 10.68
N ASN A 79 -7.11 -4.74 10.28
CA ASN A 79 -6.03 -4.55 9.33
C ASN A 79 -4.69 -4.95 9.95
N GLU A 80 -3.74 -5.35 9.11
CA GLU A 80 -2.35 -5.48 9.51
C GLU A 80 -1.76 -4.10 9.79
N ILE A 81 -1.01 -3.98 10.89
CA ILE A 81 -0.18 -2.81 11.19
C ILE A 81 1.25 -3.27 11.41
N GLN A 82 2.15 -2.79 10.56
CA GLN A 82 3.59 -2.95 10.76
C GLN A 82 4.16 -1.66 11.32
N GLN A 83 5.12 -1.80 12.22
CA GLN A 83 5.74 -0.69 12.90
C GLN A 83 7.21 -0.59 12.53
N LEU A 84 7.63 0.59 12.11
CA LEU A 84 8.98 0.96 11.73
C LEU A 84 9.57 1.89 12.80
N ASN A 85 10.67 1.49 13.41
CA ASN A 85 11.52 2.37 14.20
C ASN A 85 12.70 2.80 13.33
N CYS A 86 12.86 4.10 13.11
CA CYS A 86 13.92 4.63 12.27
C CYS A 86 14.80 5.67 13.00
N ARG A 87 16.11 5.40 13.01
CA ARG A 87 17.16 6.37 13.37
C ARG A 87 18.09 6.59 12.19
N ALA A 88 18.19 7.82 11.72
CA ALA A 88 19.14 8.23 10.68
C ALA A 88 19.26 9.76 10.67
N ASP A 89 20.35 10.28 10.10
CA ASP A 89 20.60 11.71 9.93
C ASP A 89 20.97 12.10 8.49
N ASN A 90 21.18 11.11 7.61
CA ASN A 90 21.58 11.32 6.22
C ASN A 90 21.36 10.07 5.34
N GLY A 91 21.31 10.30 4.03
CA GLY A 91 21.16 9.27 3.02
C GLY A 91 19.72 8.81 2.84
N SER A 92 19.55 7.66 2.22
CA SER A 92 18.25 7.11 1.86
C SER A 92 18.22 5.60 2.06
N PHE A 93 17.02 5.04 2.07
CA PHE A 93 16.79 3.61 2.19
C PHE A 93 15.70 3.16 1.22
N MET A 94 15.61 1.87 0.98
CA MET A 94 14.55 1.29 0.16
C MET A 94 13.78 0.26 0.99
N LEU A 95 12.48 0.19 0.79
CA LEU A 95 11.64 -0.85 1.39
C LEU A 95 11.20 -1.83 0.32
N SER A 96 11.03 -3.10 0.69
CA SER A 96 10.51 -4.13 -0.19
C SER A 96 9.34 -4.87 0.44
N PHE A 97 8.32 -5.12 -0.37
CA PHE A 97 7.13 -5.88 -0.03
C PHE A 97 6.78 -6.84 -1.16
N ARG A 98 6.70 -8.14 -0.86
CA ARG A 98 6.35 -9.20 -1.83
C ARG A 98 7.14 -9.08 -3.15
N GLU A 99 8.47 -9.01 -3.04
CA GLU A 99 9.43 -8.94 -4.15
C GLU A 99 9.44 -7.61 -4.94
N ASN A 100 8.58 -6.65 -4.61
CA ASN A 100 8.65 -5.31 -5.18
C ASN A 100 9.39 -4.35 -4.25
N VAL A 101 10.14 -3.41 -4.82
CA VAL A 101 11.01 -2.49 -4.06
C VAL A 101 10.64 -1.05 -4.38
N THR A 102 10.65 -0.19 -3.36
CA THR A 102 10.33 1.23 -3.53
C THR A 102 11.47 1.92 -4.29
N LEU A 103 11.19 3.10 -4.83
CA LEU A 103 12.26 4.07 -5.08
C LEU A 103 12.95 4.46 -3.75
N PRO A 104 14.17 5.02 -3.80
CA PRO A 104 14.84 5.52 -2.60
C PRO A 104 13.95 6.50 -1.82
N ILE A 105 13.92 6.30 -0.50
CA ILE A 105 13.21 7.11 0.47
C ILE A 105 14.27 7.82 1.31
N ASP A 106 14.26 9.14 1.28
CA ASP A 106 15.21 9.93 2.06
C ASP A 106 14.93 9.80 3.56
N TRP A 107 15.98 9.86 4.38
CA TRP A 107 15.87 9.73 5.83
C TRP A 107 14.90 10.77 6.46
N ASN A 108 14.87 11.98 5.90
CA ASN A 108 14.01 13.07 6.31
C ASN A 108 12.71 13.16 5.50
N SER A 109 12.32 12.08 4.81
CA SER A 109 11.03 12.00 4.11
C SER A 109 9.89 12.33 5.06
N THR A 110 8.90 13.07 4.56
CA THR A 110 7.65 13.34 5.29
C THR A 110 6.75 12.10 5.32
N VAL A 111 5.72 12.11 6.18
CA VAL A 111 4.69 11.06 6.23
C VAL A 111 4.02 10.86 4.87
N ALA A 112 3.63 11.96 4.22
CA ALA A 112 2.91 11.92 2.95
C ALA A 112 3.79 11.35 1.83
N GLU A 113 5.06 11.77 1.76
CA GLU A 113 5.99 11.20 0.77
C GLU A 113 6.23 9.72 1.06
N PHE A 114 6.43 9.33 2.31
CA PHE A 114 6.67 7.93 2.67
C PHE A 114 5.48 7.02 2.36
N GLN A 115 4.27 7.45 2.71
CA GLN A 115 3.04 6.77 2.33
C GLN A 115 2.96 6.63 0.82
N HIS A 116 3.20 7.71 0.08
CA HIS A 116 3.19 7.68 -1.37
C HIS A 116 4.20 6.67 -1.93
N ARG A 117 5.43 6.61 -1.41
CA ARG A 117 6.47 5.66 -1.84
C ARG A 117 6.04 4.21 -1.66
N LEU A 118 5.34 3.89 -0.57
CA LEU A 118 4.76 2.57 -0.34
C LEU A 118 3.65 2.26 -1.34
N GLU A 119 2.74 3.21 -1.58
CA GLU A 119 1.62 3.08 -2.53
C GLU A 119 2.05 3.09 -4.01
N GLN A 120 3.34 3.33 -4.30
CA GLN A 120 3.91 3.11 -5.64
C GLN A 120 4.30 1.65 -5.87
N LEU A 121 4.31 0.81 -4.83
CA LEU A 121 4.53 -0.61 -5.00
C LEU A 121 3.29 -1.23 -5.64
N PHE A 122 3.41 -1.92 -6.77
CA PHE A 122 2.28 -2.64 -7.36
C PHE A 122 1.70 -3.75 -6.46
N THR A 123 2.44 -4.14 -5.41
CA THR A 123 2.05 -5.08 -4.36
C THR A 123 1.31 -4.45 -3.19
N ILE A 124 1.19 -3.12 -3.16
CA ILE A 124 0.50 -2.33 -2.12
C ILE A 124 -0.52 -1.40 -2.80
N GLY A 125 -1.77 -1.46 -2.37
CA GLY A 125 -2.83 -0.63 -2.96
C GLY A 125 -2.93 0.70 -2.25
N LYS A 126 -3.21 0.63 -0.96
CA LYS A 126 -3.37 1.77 -0.09
C LYS A 126 -2.91 1.43 1.33
N VAL A 127 -2.17 2.36 1.92
CA VAL A 127 -1.78 2.29 3.33
C VAL A 127 -2.17 3.58 4.02
N GLU A 128 -2.27 3.53 5.34
CA GLU A 128 -2.33 4.72 6.18
C GLU A 128 -1.05 4.76 7.02
N VAL A 129 -0.32 5.87 6.97
CA VAL A 129 0.91 6.05 7.74
C VAL A 129 0.66 7.04 8.88
N SER A 130 0.97 6.63 10.10
CA SER A 130 0.94 7.51 11.28
C SER A 130 2.26 7.45 12.01
N VAL A 131 2.67 8.56 12.63
CA VAL A 131 3.96 8.66 13.32
C VAL A 131 3.77 9.15 14.74
N TRP A 132 4.56 8.55 15.65
CA TRP A 132 4.52 8.80 17.08
C TRP A 132 5.94 8.99 17.61
N GLY A 133 6.18 10.09 18.33
CA GLY A 133 7.39 10.27 19.13
C GLY A 133 7.28 9.53 20.47
N ILE A 134 8.29 8.76 20.85
CA ILE A 134 8.29 7.96 22.08
C ILE A 134 8.32 8.85 23.33
N LEU A 135 8.92 10.04 23.27
CA LEU A 135 9.11 10.91 24.43
C LEU A 135 8.12 12.08 24.51
N ASP A 136 7.68 12.62 23.37
CA ASP A 136 6.69 13.69 23.31
C ASP A 136 5.64 13.37 22.26
N ARG A 137 4.44 12.93 22.67
CA ARG A 137 3.29 12.73 21.76
C ARG A 137 2.90 14.00 20.96
N ASN A 138 3.53 15.14 21.25
CA ASN A 138 3.25 16.45 20.68
C ASN A 138 4.46 17.10 19.98
N ARG A 139 5.65 16.47 19.97
CA ARG A 139 6.85 17.01 19.31
C ARG A 139 7.25 16.09 18.18
N TYR A 140 6.60 16.30 17.04
CA TYR A 140 6.84 15.55 15.82
C TYR A 140 7.56 16.46 14.81
N ASP A 141 8.76 16.06 14.38
CA ASP A 141 9.58 16.80 13.40
C ASP A 141 9.07 16.63 11.95
N GLY A 142 7.93 15.96 11.73
CA GLY A 142 7.35 15.79 10.39
C GLY A 142 7.93 14.64 9.57
N ASN A 143 9.05 14.04 10.02
CA ASN A 143 9.85 13.09 9.25
C ASN A 143 9.71 11.64 9.75
N ILE A 144 10.07 10.68 8.90
CA ILE A 144 10.00 9.23 9.19
C ILE A 144 11.14 8.75 10.09
N CYS A 145 12.34 9.29 9.93
CA CYS A 145 13.49 9.00 10.78
C CYS A 145 13.90 10.24 11.57
N ASN A 146 14.48 10.03 12.75
CA ASN A 146 15.14 11.10 13.49
C ASN A 146 16.47 10.66 14.08
N ILE A 147 17.29 11.62 14.49
CA ILE A 147 18.61 11.35 15.05
C ILE A 147 18.55 10.62 16.41
N GLU A 148 17.50 10.85 17.19
CA GLU A 148 17.34 10.25 18.52
C GLU A 148 16.92 8.78 18.46
N GLY A 149 16.36 8.32 17.34
CA GLY A 149 15.81 6.98 17.18
C GLY A 149 14.59 6.72 18.06
N ASN A 150 13.85 7.78 18.37
CA ASN A 150 12.65 7.73 19.20
C ASN A 150 11.37 7.97 18.37
N THR A 151 11.47 7.92 17.05
CA THR A 151 10.35 7.97 16.13
C THR A 151 9.87 6.57 15.80
N THR A 152 8.56 6.36 15.98
CA THR A 152 7.88 5.12 15.63
C THR A 152 6.81 5.41 14.58
N VAL A 153 6.92 4.73 13.44
CA VAL A 153 6.02 4.87 12.28
C VAL A 153 5.15 3.63 12.18
N ASN A 154 3.84 3.80 12.27
CA ASN A 154 2.87 2.73 12.03
C ASN A 154 2.38 2.80 10.58
N ILE A 155 2.42 1.65 9.91
CA ILE A 155 2.00 1.45 8.53
C ILE A 155 0.82 0.49 8.59
N GLU A 156 -0.39 1.01 8.45
CA GLU A 156 -1.61 0.22 8.39
C GLU A 156 -1.94 -0.13 6.93
N PHE A 157 -2.08 -1.43 6.63
CA PHE A 157 -2.45 -1.88 5.30
C PHE A 157 -3.97 -1.88 5.14
N LEU A 158 -4.48 -1.04 4.24
CA LEU A 158 -5.92 -0.88 4.03
C LEU A 158 -6.48 -1.79 2.93
N THR A 159 -5.61 -2.28 2.04
CA THR A 159 -6.00 -3.12 0.90
C THR A 159 -5.51 -4.57 1.00
N GLU A 160 -4.33 -4.78 1.56
CA GLU A 160 -3.73 -6.08 1.77
C GLU A 160 -4.29 -6.69 3.07
N PHE A 161 -5.01 -7.79 2.95
CA PHE A 161 -5.67 -8.43 4.09
C PHE A 161 -4.96 -9.71 4.53
N GLY A 162 -5.30 -10.16 5.74
CA GLY A 162 -4.67 -11.28 6.43
C GLY A 162 -3.37 -10.91 7.13
N ASP A 163 -2.67 -11.94 7.58
CA ASP A 163 -1.32 -11.86 8.15
C ASP A 163 -0.32 -11.60 7.02
N LEU A 164 0.32 -10.43 7.04
CA LEU A 164 1.21 -9.98 5.96
C LEU A 164 2.67 -10.20 6.33
N PRO A 165 3.53 -10.58 5.36
CA PRO A 165 4.97 -10.61 5.63
C PRO A 165 5.48 -9.21 5.96
N LEU A 166 6.46 -9.13 6.85
CA LEU A 166 7.10 -7.85 7.19
C LEU A 166 7.76 -7.21 5.97
N LEU A 167 7.63 -5.89 5.86
CA LEU A 167 8.47 -5.07 5.01
C LEU A 167 9.94 -5.33 5.32
N ARG A 168 10.77 -5.38 4.27
CA ARG A 168 12.22 -5.52 4.44
C ARG A 168 12.91 -4.25 3.98
N SER A 169 13.90 -3.80 4.75
CA SER A 169 14.68 -2.62 4.44
C SER A 169 16.02 -2.95 3.79
N ASP A 170 16.41 -2.14 2.81
CA ASP A 170 17.78 -2.03 2.32
C ASP A 170 18.37 -0.70 2.82
N LEU A 171 19.44 -0.83 3.61
CA LEU A 171 20.10 0.27 4.32
C LEU A 171 21.44 0.64 3.69
N SER A 172 21.77 0.07 2.53
CA SER A 172 23.06 0.27 1.85
C SER A 172 23.37 1.73 1.50
N ALA A 173 22.34 2.58 1.42
CA ALA A 173 22.44 4.01 1.14
C ALA A 173 22.26 4.93 2.38
N ILE A 174 21.98 4.38 3.57
CA ILE A 174 21.93 5.20 4.80
C ILE A 174 23.35 5.58 5.22
N ARG A 175 23.50 6.81 5.71
CA ARG A 175 24.76 7.33 6.23
C ARG A 175 24.51 7.97 7.60
N ASN A 176 25.58 8.09 8.39
CA ASN A 176 25.59 8.93 9.58
C ASN A 176 26.60 10.06 9.36
N ILE A 177 26.16 11.32 9.46
CA ILE A 177 27.04 12.49 9.47
C ILE A 177 27.26 12.96 10.91
N ASP A 178 26.31 12.72 11.80
CA ASP A 178 26.38 13.17 13.17
C ASP A 178 27.52 12.44 13.93
N PRO A 179 28.46 13.20 14.54
CA PRO A 179 29.59 12.62 15.26
C PRO A 179 29.20 11.70 16.42
N TYR A 180 28.08 11.97 17.09
CA TYR A 180 27.58 11.13 18.18
C TYR A 180 27.06 9.80 17.63
N LEU A 181 26.27 9.81 16.55
CA LEU A 181 25.81 8.57 15.92
C LEU A 181 26.94 7.71 15.36
N ALA A 182 28.00 8.33 14.83
CA ALA A 182 29.18 7.63 14.34
C ALA A 182 29.93 6.81 15.43
N THR A 183 29.73 7.13 16.71
CA THR A 183 30.34 6.39 17.84
C THR A 183 29.50 5.19 18.30
N LEU A 184 28.22 5.12 17.92
CA LEU A 184 27.34 4.03 18.28
C LEU A 184 27.59 2.82 17.37
N GLN A 185 27.63 1.62 17.95
CA GLN A 185 27.64 0.38 17.17
C GLN A 185 26.31 0.28 16.42
N ASN A 186 26.34 0.51 15.09
CA ASN A 186 25.21 0.83 14.23
C ASN A 186 24.56 2.20 14.55
N GLY A 187 25.19 3.27 14.05
CA GLY A 187 24.71 4.65 14.22
C GLY A 187 23.31 4.91 13.67
N TYR A 188 22.83 4.10 12.72
CA TYR A 188 21.45 4.10 12.24
C TYR A 188 20.68 2.88 12.77
N ILE A 189 19.35 3.02 12.90
CA ILE A 189 18.42 1.95 13.28
C ILE A 189 17.34 1.87 12.22
N MET A 190 17.03 0.67 11.75
CA MET A 190 15.82 0.42 10.98
C MET A 190 15.26 -0.94 11.36
N ASN A 191 14.30 -0.92 12.27
CA ASN A 191 13.64 -2.14 12.74
C ASN A 191 12.18 -2.09 12.33
N ILE A 192 11.75 -3.14 11.63
CA ILE A 192 10.37 -3.32 11.22
C ILE A 192 9.82 -4.52 11.99
N THR A 193 8.70 -4.32 12.67
CA THR A 193 8.05 -5.33 13.50
C THR A 193 6.55 -5.39 13.23
N GLU A 194 5.94 -6.55 13.46
CA GLU A 194 4.48 -6.68 13.45
C GLU A 194 3.93 -6.03 14.73
N TYR A 195 3.13 -4.97 14.59
CA TYR A 195 2.47 -4.32 15.72
C TYR A 195 1.06 -4.87 15.94
N GLN A 196 0.34 -5.11 14.84
CA GLN A 196 -0.96 -5.74 14.87
C GLN A 196 -1.08 -6.71 13.70
N LYS A 197 -1.28 -7.99 14.03
CA LYS A 197 -1.56 -9.03 13.06
C LYS A 197 -2.93 -8.82 12.40
N GLY A 198 -2.95 -8.76 11.08
CA GLY A 198 -4.16 -8.67 10.27
C GLY A 198 -4.99 -9.96 10.34
N THR A 199 -6.30 -9.81 10.50
CA THR A 199 -7.23 -10.95 10.61
C THR A 199 -8.39 -10.89 9.62
N LYS A 200 -8.53 -9.79 8.88
CA LYS A 200 -9.45 -9.71 7.74
C LYS A 200 -9.18 -10.82 6.74
N GLU A 201 -10.23 -11.37 6.14
CA GLU A 201 -10.06 -12.39 5.12
C GLU A 201 -9.49 -11.78 3.82
N ASP A 202 -8.76 -12.61 3.08
CA ASP A 202 -8.36 -12.35 1.69
C ASP A 202 -9.06 -13.39 0.79
N ALA A 203 -10.39 -13.40 0.83
CA ALA A 203 -11.23 -14.42 0.21
C ALA A 203 -11.64 -14.04 -1.21
N GLU A 204 -11.66 -15.00 -2.15
CA GLU A 204 -12.14 -14.79 -3.53
C GLU A 204 -13.59 -14.26 -3.50
N CYS A 205 -13.81 -13.13 -4.17
CA CYS A 205 -15.06 -12.36 -4.14
C CYS A 205 -15.59 -12.10 -2.72
N SER A 206 -14.68 -11.93 -1.75
CA SER A 206 -14.97 -11.67 -0.34
C SER A 206 -15.92 -12.70 0.30
N GLY A 207 -16.03 -13.89 -0.29
CA GLY A 207 -17.05 -14.88 0.07
C GLY A 207 -18.50 -14.39 -0.12
N GLN A 208 -18.72 -13.26 -0.80
CA GLN A 208 -20.01 -12.65 -1.07
C GLN A 208 -20.29 -12.50 -2.57
N GLY A 209 -19.65 -13.32 -3.40
CA GLY A 209 -19.92 -13.39 -4.82
C GLY A 209 -19.41 -14.67 -5.45
N MET A 210 -19.81 -14.89 -6.70
CA MET A 210 -19.34 -15.99 -7.54
C MET A 210 -18.28 -15.49 -8.51
N CYS A 211 -17.12 -16.14 -8.54
CA CYS A 211 -16.06 -15.81 -9.49
C CYS A 211 -16.39 -16.34 -10.89
N ASN A 212 -16.39 -15.48 -11.91
CA ASN A 212 -16.39 -15.90 -13.30
C ASN A 212 -14.93 -16.09 -13.78
N ALA A 213 -14.45 -17.33 -13.74
CA ALA A 213 -13.08 -17.69 -14.10
C ALA A 213 -12.71 -17.40 -15.58
N ALA A 214 -13.67 -17.17 -16.48
CA ALA A 214 -13.34 -16.78 -17.86
C ALA A 214 -12.99 -15.29 -17.98
N THR A 215 -13.42 -14.46 -17.03
CA THR A 215 -13.27 -13.00 -17.07
C THR A 215 -12.52 -12.42 -15.87
N GLY A 216 -12.38 -13.19 -14.77
CA GLY A 216 -11.80 -12.70 -13.52
C GLY A 216 -12.72 -11.76 -12.75
N ARG A 217 -14.02 -11.70 -13.08
CA ARG A 217 -14.98 -10.80 -12.47
C ARG A 217 -15.84 -11.50 -11.42
N CYS A 218 -16.02 -10.84 -10.27
CA CYS A 218 -16.96 -11.28 -9.26
C CYS A 218 -18.39 -10.85 -9.58
N SER A 219 -19.31 -11.80 -9.53
CA SER A 219 -20.76 -11.57 -9.52
C SER A 219 -21.24 -11.57 -8.07
N CYS A 220 -21.35 -10.38 -7.47
CA CYS A 220 -21.72 -10.22 -6.06
C CYS A 220 -23.15 -10.70 -5.78
N PHE A 221 -23.35 -11.29 -4.59
CA PHE A 221 -24.66 -11.62 -4.07
C PHE A 221 -25.46 -10.37 -3.74
N GLN A 222 -26.77 -10.54 -3.60
CA GLN A 222 -27.69 -9.44 -3.39
C GLN A 222 -27.32 -8.62 -2.14
N GLY A 223 -27.20 -7.29 -2.31
CA GLY A 223 -26.80 -6.35 -1.26
C GLY A 223 -25.30 -6.12 -1.14
N PHE A 224 -24.47 -6.91 -1.82
CA PHE A 224 -23.01 -6.76 -1.84
C PHE A 224 -22.52 -6.12 -3.14
N GLY A 225 -21.39 -5.42 -3.06
CA GLY A 225 -20.80 -4.72 -4.18
C GLY A 225 -19.31 -4.49 -4.04
N SER A 226 -18.73 -3.91 -5.09
CA SER A 226 -17.33 -3.54 -5.15
C SER A 226 -16.97 -2.51 -4.07
N SER A 227 -15.85 -2.71 -3.38
CA SER A 227 -15.42 -1.87 -2.25
C SER A 227 -14.12 -1.10 -2.53
N ASN A 228 -13.71 -0.27 -1.58
CA ASN A 228 -12.35 0.27 -1.49
C ASN A 228 -11.49 -0.47 -0.45
N GLY A 229 -11.84 -1.71 -0.09
CA GLY A 229 -11.30 -2.46 1.04
C GLY A 229 -12.07 -2.30 2.35
N THR A 230 -13.23 -1.63 2.33
CA THR A 230 -14.08 -1.45 3.51
C THR A 230 -15.53 -1.85 3.25
N VAL A 231 -16.22 -2.32 4.29
CA VAL A 231 -17.63 -2.76 4.20
C VAL A 231 -18.58 -1.60 3.89
N ASN A 232 -18.21 -0.37 4.25
CA ASN A 232 -19.13 0.78 4.22
C ASN A 232 -18.93 1.70 3.02
N THR A 233 -17.84 1.55 2.27
CA THR A 233 -17.52 2.47 1.18
C THR A 233 -17.40 1.70 -0.13
N PRO A 234 -18.21 2.04 -1.15
CA PRO A 234 -18.02 1.47 -2.47
C PRO A 234 -16.69 1.92 -3.06
N GLY A 235 -16.16 1.14 -3.99
CA GLY A 235 -14.92 1.47 -4.71
C GLY A 235 -14.74 0.54 -5.90
N ASP A 236 -13.55 0.51 -6.49
CA ASP A 236 -13.31 -0.18 -7.77
C ASP A 236 -12.71 -1.59 -7.63
N ARG A 237 -12.59 -2.12 -6.40
CA ARG A 237 -11.92 -3.41 -6.09
C ARG A 237 -12.56 -4.62 -6.75
N GLY A 238 -13.87 -4.61 -6.95
CA GLY A 238 -14.59 -5.71 -7.56
C GLY A 238 -14.61 -6.98 -6.68
N ASP A 239 -14.39 -6.83 -5.37
CA ASP A 239 -14.26 -7.92 -4.40
C ASP A 239 -15.56 -8.31 -3.70
N CYS A 240 -16.64 -7.54 -3.80
CA CYS A 240 -17.91 -7.80 -3.09
C CYS A 240 -17.86 -7.55 -1.56
N THR A 241 -16.89 -6.79 -1.06
CA THR A 241 -16.84 -6.44 0.37
C THR A 241 -17.85 -5.37 0.78
N TYR A 242 -18.20 -4.45 -0.11
CA TYR A 242 -19.11 -3.35 0.24
C TYR A 242 -20.53 -3.89 0.45
N PHE A 243 -21.19 -3.48 1.54
CA PHE A 243 -22.58 -3.84 1.82
C PHE A 243 -23.49 -2.62 1.77
N ASN A 244 -24.46 -2.64 0.84
CA ASN A 244 -25.45 -1.58 0.72
C ASN A 244 -26.51 -1.70 1.83
N LYS A 245 -26.41 -0.82 2.83
CA LYS A 245 -27.34 -0.78 3.97
C LYS A 245 -28.81 -0.51 3.58
N LEU A 246 -29.08 0.08 2.41
CA LEU A 246 -30.45 0.26 1.93
C LEU A 246 -31.11 -1.08 1.55
N PHE A 247 -30.31 -2.12 1.30
CA PHE A 247 -30.81 -3.45 0.98
C PHE A 247 -31.51 -4.14 2.16
N THR A 248 -31.13 -3.83 3.40
CA THR A 248 -31.84 -4.31 4.60
C THR A 248 -33.09 -3.48 4.90
N ALA A 249 -33.14 -2.23 4.45
CA ALA A 249 -34.28 -1.33 4.66
C ALA A 249 -35.48 -1.66 3.76
N SER A 250 -35.28 -2.34 2.62
CA SER A 250 -36.36 -2.68 1.68
C SER A 250 -37.14 -3.96 2.03
N LYS A 251 -36.85 -4.61 3.17
CA LYS A 251 -37.54 -5.82 3.66
C LYS A 251 -38.53 -5.54 4.81
N LYS A 252 -39.13 -4.35 4.85
CA LYS A 252 -40.26 -4.04 5.75
C LYS A 252 -41.55 -3.94 4.97
#